data_AF-A0A3D5ZN57-F1
#
_entry.id   AF-A0A3D5ZN57-F1
#
_cell.length_a   1.000
_cell.length_b   1.000
_cell.length_c   1.000
_cell.angle_alpha   90.00
_cell.angle_beta   90.00
_cell.angle_gamma   90.00
#
_symmetry.space_group_name_H-M   'P 1'
#
loop_
_entity.id
_entity.type
_entity.pdbx_description
1 polymer ?
#
loop_
_entity_poly.entity_id
_entity_poly.type
_entity_poly.pdbx_seq_one_letter_code
_entity_poly.pdbx_strand_id
1 'polypeptide(L)'
;MTSRFSEYTVDVEYNRGAKGKDKSPKVLHDKKIVVDLIVHKRGQSEYYGFDNLFCVEMKKSNSRYGYNDDKARLKDMTDYDYGYNYKFGYMVIVDMKNKILKIESEFRLNNAQ
;
A
#
# COMPACT_ATOMS: atom_id res chain seq x y z
N MET A 1 8.19 -26.29 16.75
CA MET A 1 8.72 -25.51 15.63
C MET A 1 7.85 -24.28 15.48
N THR A 2 8.37 -23.10 15.81
CA THR A 2 7.74 -21.83 15.43
C THR A 2 8.08 -21.58 13.96
N SER A 3 7.07 -21.23 13.16
CA SER A 3 7.30 -20.89 11.76
C SER A 3 8.16 -19.63 11.67
N ARG A 4 8.87 -19.42 10.56
CA ARG A 4 9.64 -18.19 10.28
C ARG A 4 8.80 -16.90 10.30
N PHE A 5 7.48 -17.02 10.42
CA PHE A 5 6.52 -15.92 10.41
C PHE A 5 5.63 -15.93 11.66
N SER A 6 6.06 -16.57 12.74
CA SER A 6 5.26 -16.70 13.96
C SER A 6 4.89 -15.35 14.60
N GLU A 7 5.69 -14.31 14.38
CA GLU A 7 5.42 -12.94 14.82
C GLU A 7 4.55 -12.13 13.84
N TYR A 8 4.21 -12.67 12.67
CA TYR A 8 3.43 -11.98 11.64
C TYR A 8 1.96 -12.35 11.75
N THR A 9 1.21 -11.54 12.51
CA THR A 9 -0.25 -11.46 12.39
C THR A 9 -0.57 -10.35 11.40
N VAL A 10 -1.24 -10.66 10.29
CA VAL A 10 -1.53 -9.72 9.19
C VAL A 10 -3.01 -9.35 9.21
N ASP A 11 -3.33 -8.08 8.93
CA ASP A 11 -4.71 -7.59 8.80
C ASP A 11 -4.90 -6.84 7.48
N VAL A 12 -6.14 -6.82 6.99
CA VAL A 12 -6.57 -6.07 5.79
C VAL A 12 -7.32 -4.84 6.26
N GLU A 13 -6.74 -3.66 6.06
CA GLU A 13 -7.32 -2.41 6.56
C GLU A 13 -7.87 -1.52 5.45
N TYR A 14 -8.95 -0.82 5.79
CA TYR A 14 -9.47 0.31 5.02
C TYR A 14 -8.91 1.61 5.63
N ASN A 15 -7.97 2.27 4.95
CA ASN A 15 -7.47 3.63 5.20
C ASN A 15 -7.48 4.12 6.68
N ARG A 16 -6.80 3.41 7.59
CA ARG A 16 -6.69 3.74 9.02
C ARG A 16 -5.26 3.53 9.53
N GLY A 17 -4.98 3.82 10.81
CA GLY A 17 -3.64 3.64 11.39
C GLY A 17 -2.57 4.65 10.95
N ALA A 18 -2.87 5.95 10.87
CA ALA A 18 -1.86 6.98 10.58
C ALA A 18 -1.08 7.41 11.85
N LYS A 19 0.24 7.65 11.72
CA LYS A 19 1.12 8.11 12.83
C LYS A 19 1.01 7.26 14.10
N GLY A 20 0.72 5.98 13.94
CA GLY A 20 0.56 5.10 15.09
C GLY A 20 -0.72 5.30 15.91
N LYS A 21 -1.79 5.71 15.26
CA LYS A 21 -3.11 5.84 15.89
C LYS A 21 -4.11 5.04 15.07
N ASP A 22 -4.56 3.92 15.61
CA ASP A 22 -5.43 2.94 14.94
C ASP A 22 -6.66 3.57 14.26
N LYS A 23 -7.25 4.62 14.85
CA LYS A 23 -8.45 5.26 14.30
C LYS A 23 -8.18 6.42 13.35
N SER A 24 -6.94 6.86 13.20
CA SER A 24 -6.61 8.03 12.37
C SER A 24 -6.53 7.63 10.88
N PRO A 25 -7.27 8.30 9.98
CA PRO A 25 -7.18 8.03 8.55
C PRO A 25 -5.79 8.41 8.01
N LYS A 26 -5.28 7.66 7.02
CA LYS A 26 -4.05 8.02 6.31
C LYS A 26 -4.37 9.15 5.32
N VAL A 27 -3.56 10.20 5.28
CA VAL A 27 -3.84 11.45 4.54
C VAL A 27 -2.60 11.92 3.77
N LEU A 28 -2.67 11.95 2.44
CA LEU A 28 -1.61 12.43 1.55
C LEU A 28 -2.11 13.68 0.81
N HIS A 29 -1.32 14.76 0.83
CA HIS A 29 -1.67 16.05 0.20
C HIS A 29 -3.07 16.54 0.61
N ASP A 30 -3.36 16.54 1.92
CA ASP A 30 -4.66 16.89 2.52
C ASP A 30 -5.86 16.04 2.08
N LYS A 31 -5.62 14.94 1.35
CA LYS A 31 -6.64 14.00 0.90
C LYS A 31 -6.49 12.65 1.58
N LYS A 32 -7.61 12.03 1.94
CA LYS A 32 -7.63 10.66 2.48
C LYS A 32 -7.07 9.68 1.45
N ILE A 33 -6.14 8.82 1.87
CA ILE A 33 -5.57 7.78 1.00
C ILE A 33 -6.60 6.65 0.78
N VAL A 34 -7.13 6.50 -0.43
CA VAL A 34 -8.05 5.39 -0.75
C VAL A 34 -7.40 4.54 -1.83
N VAL A 35 -6.61 3.55 -1.44
CA VAL A 35 -6.22 2.45 -2.33
C VAL A 35 -7.25 1.31 -2.21
N ASP A 36 -7.27 0.42 -3.19
CA ASP A 36 -8.20 -0.72 -3.19
C ASP A 36 -7.88 -1.75 -2.11
N LEU A 37 -6.60 -1.99 -1.83
CA LEU A 37 -6.15 -2.91 -0.79
C LEU A 37 -4.91 -2.40 -0.05
N ILE A 38 -4.92 -2.55 1.27
CA ILE A 38 -3.79 -2.33 2.17
C ILE A 38 -3.58 -3.58 2.99
N VAL A 39 -2.30 -3.95 3.14
CA VAL A 39 -1.87 -5.02 4.02
C VAL A 39 -0.74 -4.53 4.91
N HIS A 40 -0.89 -4.76 6.21
CA HIS A 40 0.10 -4.42 7.22
C HIS A 40 0.26 -5.54 8.25
N LYS A 41 1.34 -5.49 9.03
CA LYS A 41 1.47 -6.30 10.24
C LYS A 41 0.62 -5.66 11.35
N ARG A 42 -0.14 -6.48 12.08
CA ARG A 42 -0.94 -6.07 13.23
C ARG A 42 -0.05 -5.65 14.40
N GLY A 43 -0.51 -4.65 15.14
CA GLY A 43 0.26 -4.02 16.23
C GLY A 43 1.21 -2.95 15.71
N GLN A 44 1.78 -2.20 16.64
CA GLN A 44 2.56 -1.02 16.31
C GLN A 44 3.78 -0.88 17.21
N SER A 45 4.89 -0.40 16.66
CA SER A 45 6.01 0.09 17.45
C SER A 45 5.82 1.58 17.78
N GLU A 46 6.15 1.97 19.02
CA GLU A 46 6.22 3.38 19.42
C GLU A 46 7.25 4.17 18.59
N TYR A 47 8.30 3.50 18.12
CA TYR A 47 9.39 4.10 17.36
C TYR A 47 9.18 4.08 15.84
N TYR A 48 8.58 3.00 15.32
CA TYR A 48 8.51 2.75 13.87
C TYR A 48 7.09 2.82 13.29
N GLY A 49 6.06 2.99 14.13
CA GLY A 49 4.67 2.94 13.67
C GLY A 49 4.26 1.54 13.22
N PHE A 50 3.38 1.48 12.21
CA PHE A 50 2.91 0.24 11.60
C PHE A 50 3.97 -0.32 10.64
N ASP A 51 4.19 -1.65 10.67
CA ASP A 51 4.98 -2.34 9.64
C ASP A 51 4.08 -2.57 8.41
N ASN A 52 4.07 -1.60 7.49
CA ASN A 52 3.24 -1.58 6.30
C ASN A 52 3.87 -2.47 5.21
N LEU A 53 3.15 -3.52 4.78
CA LEU A 53 3.71 -4.55 3.90
C LEU A 53 3.49 -4.20 2.43
N PHE A 54 2.24 -4.09 2.01
CA PHE A 54 1.96 -3.69 0.64
C PHE A 54 0.62 -2.97 0.46
N CYS A 55 0.56 -2.10 -0.55
CA CYS A 55 -0.66 -1.45 -1.00
C CYS A 55 -0.91 -1.76 -2.48
N VAL A 56 -2.18 -1.79 -2.90
CA VAL A 56 -2.58 -2.14 -4.26
C VAL A 56 -3.64 -1.18 -4.76
N GLU A 57 -3.44 -0.69 -5.98
CA GLU A 57 -4.50 -0.08 -6.79
C GLU A 57 -4.80 -0.99 -7.98
N MET A 58 -6.07 -1.08 -8.37
CA MET A 58 -6.55 -1.86 -9.50
C MET A 58 -7.31 -0.99 -10.51
N LYS A 59 -7.03 -1.18 -11.80
CA LYS A 59 -7.81 -0.56 -12.88
C LYS A 59 -8.20 -1.56 -13.94
N LYS A 60 -9.32 -1.30 -14.62
CA LYS A 60 -9.69 -2.04 -15.83
C LYS A 60 -8.88 -1.52 -17.02
N SER A 61 -8.47 -2.39 -17.93
CA SER A 61 -7.66 -1.99 -19.09
C SER A 61 -8.37 -0.98 -20.00
N ASN A 62 -9.70 -0.96 -19.98
CA ASN A 62 -10.56 -0.04 -20.73
C ASN A 62 -11.01 1.21 -19.95
N SER A 63 -10.56 1.40 -18.70
CA SER A 63 -10.83 2.61 -17.92
C SER A 63 -9.61 2.99 -17.10
N ARG A 64 -8.94 4.07 -17.52
CA ARG A 64 -7.69 4.56 -16.92
C ARG A 64 -7.81 5.96 -16.31
N TYR A 65 -9.02 6.39 -15.98
CA TYR A 65 -9.21 7.64 -15.26
C TYR A 65 -8.47 7.59 -13.91
N GLY A 66 -7.70 8.65 -13.60
CA GLY A 66 -6.87 8.75 -12.40
C GLY A 66 -5.61 7.88 -12.41
N TYR A 67 -5.35 7.11 -13.46
CA TYR A 67 -4.28 6.10 -13.48
C TYR A 67 -2.88 6.64 -13.14
N ASN A 68 -2.51 7.80 -13.68
CA ASN A 68 -1.21 8.41 -13.37
C ASN A 68 -1.13 8.92 -11.93
N ASP A 69 -2.23 9.52 -11.44
CA ASP A 69 -2.32 10.00 -10.06
C ASP A 69 -2.23 8.82 -9.08
N ASP A 70 -2.84 7.69 -9.43
CA ASP A 70 -2.78 6.46 -8.63
C ASP A 70 -1.39 5.85 -8.62
N LYS A 71 -0.69 5.83 -9.76
CA LYS A 71 0.73 5.42 -9.81
C LYS A 71 1.62 6.36 -8.99
N ALA A 72 1.41 7.67 -9.08
CA ALA A 72 2.15 8.64 -8.29
C ALA A 72 1.92 8.41 -6.78
N ARG A 73 0.67 8.22 -6.38
CA ARG A 73 0.30 7.89 -4.99
C ARG A 73 0.92 6.59 -4.50
N LEU A 74 0.92 5.52 -5.31
CA LEU A 74 1.60 4.26 -4.94
C LEU A 74 3.10 4.48 -4.73
N LYS A 75 3.73 5.29 -5.59
CA LYS A 75 5.14 5.65 -5.45
C LYS A 75 5.39 6.41 -4.13
N ASP A 76 4.60 7.45 -3.85
CA ASP A 76 4.72 8.24 -2.60
C ASP A 76 4.49 7.37 -1.36
N MET A 77 3.58 6.38 -1.42
CA MET A 77 3.34 5.45 -0.32
C MET A 77 4.51 4.48 -0.06
N THR A 78 5.35 4.24 -1.06
CA THR A 78 6.56 3.41 -0.97
C THR A 78 7.83 4.25 -0.84
N ASP A 79 7.71 5.54 -0.52
CA ASP A 79 8.84 6.46 -0.37
C ASP A 79 9.00 6.85 1.10
N TYR A 80 10.25 6.85 1.57
CA TYR A 80 10.61 7.18 2.94
C TYR A 80 10.24 8.63 3.31
N ASP A 81 10.33 9.55 2.35
CA ASP A 81 10.11 10.98 2.59
C ASP A 81 8.66 11.29 2.98
N TYR A 82 7.72 10.40 2.63
CA TYR A 82 6.30 10.55 2.93
C TYR A 82 5.86 9.80 4.19
N GLY A 83 6.74 8.98 4.79
CA GLY A 83 6.54 8.35 6.10
C GLY A 83 5.52 7.20 6.15
N TYR A 84 4.99 6.76 5.00
CA TYR A 84 4.10 5.60 4.93
C TYR A 84 4.87 4.28 4.91
N ASN A 85 6.03 4.27 4.26
CA ASN A 85 6.99 3.17 4.30
C ASN A 85 6.40 1.80 3.93
N TYR A 86 5.46 1.75 2.97
CA TYR A 86 5.02 0.45 2.44
C TYR A 86 6.17 -0.21 1.71
N LYS A 87 6.47 -1.47 2.04
CA LYS A 87 7.55 -2.22 1.38
C LYS A 87 7.30 -2.38 -0.12
N PHE A 88 6.04 -2.56 -0.51
CA PHE A 88 5.63 -2.70 -1.90
C PHE A 88 4.35 -1.93 -2.24
N GLY A 89 4.28 -1.40 -3.46
CA GLY A 89 3.08 -0.81 -4.05
C GLY A 89 2.82 -1.44 -5.42
N TYR A 90 1.60 -1.90 -5.67
CA TYR A 90 1.26 -2.61 -6.91
C TYR A 90 0.14 -1.90 -7.67
N MET A 91 0.38 -1.59 -8.95
CA MET A 91 -0.67 -1.26 -9.90
C MET A 91 -1.09 -2.51 -10.64
N VAL A 92 -2.30 -2.99 -10.38
CA VAL A 92 -2.88 -4.17 -11.02
C VAL A 92 -3.83 -3.74 -12.13
N ILE A 93 -3.67 -4.33 -13.31
CA ILE A 93 -4.60 -4.14 -14.42
C ILE A 93 -5.43 -5.40 -14.63
N VAL A 94 -6.75 -5.24 -14.60
CA VAL A 94 -7.71 -6.22 -15.11
C VAL A 94 -7.79 -6.03 -16.62
N ASP A 95 -7.16 -6.92 -17.38
CA ASP A 95 -7.30 -6.93 -18.82
C ASP A 95 -8.68 -7.45 -19.21
N MET A 96 -9.60 -6.55 -19.52
CA MET A 96 -10.99 -6.87 -19.86
C MET A 96 -11.12 -7.65 -21.17
N LYS A 97 -10.15 -7.51 -22.10
CA LYS A 97 -10.18 -8.20 -23.39
C LYS A 97 -9.72 -9.64 -23.23
N ASN A 98 -8.58 -9.83 -22.58
CA ASN A 98 -7.96 -11.14 -22.43
C ASN A 98 -8.41 -11.88 -21.16
N LYS A 99 -9.18 -11.23 -20.29
CA LYS A 99 -9.70 -11.75 -19.00
C LYS A 99 -8.58 -12.22 -18.05
N ILE A 100 -7.50 -11.46 -17.98
CA ILE A 100 -6.35 -11.75 -17.12
C ILE A 100 -6.09 -10.60 -16.14
N LEU A 101 -5.47 -10.94 -15.00
CA LEU A 101 -4.91 -9.97 -14.07
C LEU A 101 -3.40 -9.87 -14.30
N LYS A 102 -2.88 -8.64 -14.31
CA LYS A 102 -1.44 -8.40 -14.41
C LYS A 102 -1.01 -7.33 -13.41
N ILE A 103 0.15 -7.53 -12.78
CA ILE A 103 0.87 -6.43 -12.15
C ILE A 103 1.50 -5.64 -13.29
N GLU A 104 1.01 -4.41 -13.48
CA GLU A 104 1.54 -3.51 -14.51
C GLU A 104 2.71 -2.70 -13.99
N SER A 105 2.65 -2.25 -12.74
CA SER A 105 3.76 -1.57 -12.06
C SER A 105 3.96 -2.12 -10.68
N GLU A 106 5.22 -2.18 -10.27
CA GLU A 106 5.66 -2.49 -8.92
C GLU A 106 6.56 -1.35 -8.44
N PHE A 107 6.24 -0.84 -7.26
CA PHE A 107 7.02 0.15 -6.53
C PHE A 107 7.56 -0.52 -5.28
N ARG A 108 8.81 -0.24 -4.93
CA ARG A 108 9.48 -0.81 -3.76
C ARG A 108 9.96 0.31 -2.87
N LEU A 109 9.89 0.07 -1.57
CA LEU A 109 10.60 0.89 -0.60
C LEU A 109 12.10 0.74 -0.90
N ASN A 110 12.66 1.74 -1.57
CA ASN A 110 14.09 1.80 -1.81
C ASN A 110 14.74 2.12 -0.46
N ASN A 111 15.47 1.16 0.11
CA ASN A 111 16.35 1.43 1.24
C ASN A 111 17.15 2.70 0.89
N ALA A 112 16.96 3.77 1.64
CA ALA A 112 17.84 4.93 1.55
C ALA A 112 19.29 4.41 1.62
N GLN A 113 20.13 4.82 0.67
CA GLN A 113 21.57 4.57 0.71
C GLN A 113 22.18 5.13 1.99
#